data_AF-A0AAJ0FAY9-F1
#
_entry.id   AF-A0AAJ0FAY9-F1
#
_cell.length_a   1.000
_cell.length_b   1.000
_cell.length_c   1.000
_cell.angle_alpha   90.00
_cell.angle_beta   90.00
_cell.angle_gamma   90.00
#
_symmetry.space_group_name_H-M   'P 1'
#
loop_
_entity.id
_entity.type
_entity.pdbx_description
1 polymer ?
#
loop_
_entity_poly.entity_id
_entity_poly.type
_entity_poly.pdbx_seq_one_letter_code
_entity_poly.pdbx_strand_id
1 'polypeptide(L)'
;MSTTLNCALVGKPEFYGLGIRTAFYLLWFGLTISRWIPSPELFLLLLGMHFIFACAVFLGLVTTLAGNSAPVLLSAADIYLAMLLMSGLACYARIPYYIWRVATAFRTDMDSGFYYYHLGLRGREHGGPLAFSIFETVLMACCIAVQLWFWCAGVDSSAFYANGRGGPGGESCEQPQQQVGFVFKPADLQSPGFRALNSILLFGVAGGTVVIALAEAGWISTEGGSSRSRRRRRRLRRWQRISHARRDTLKRLQTACDLLVTPILISAIELTITWNNISNVNAATTPAQLIPLLVGASFMTLVVIQLCLCGADGGSETDDESTRRPVLITLPQPPSPPLPVPRGVYIRAYSGSEEGIANFAPHYSGASNGGSTASNGPGKSAPSSPEIQASSPRIVRVSPEPEAGS
;
A
#
# COMPACT_ATOMS: atom_id res chain seq x y z
N MET A 1 20.29 3.23 51.99
CA MET A 1 19.52 2.56 50.92
C MET A 1 19.47 3.52 49.75
N SER A 2 20.34 3.35 48.76
CA SER A 2 20.33 4.19 47.57
C SER A 2 19.07 3.85 46.77
N THR A 3 18.09 4.75 46.76
CA THR A 3 17.00 4.71 45.79
C THR A 3 17.63 4.82 44.41
N THR A 4 17.74 3.70 43.70
CA THR A 4 18.02 3.70 42.27
C THR A 4 16.93 4.52 41.60
N LEU A 5 17.26 5.76 41.23
CA LEU A 5 16.40 6.61 40.42
C LEU A 5 16.18 5.88 39.09
N ASN A 6 15.01 5.27 38.96
CA ASN A 6 14.57 4.68 37.71
C ASN A 6 14.40 5.83 36.71
N CYS A 7 15.39 6.01 35.84
CA CYS A 7 15.28 6.91 34.70
C CYS A 7 14.10 6.41 33.85
N ALA A 8 13.05 7.20 33.68
CA ALA A 8 11.92 6.82 32.83
C ALA A 8 12.06 7.56 31.50
N LEU A 9 12.05 6.82 30.39
CA LEU A 9 12.09 7.43 29.07
C LEU A 9 10.78 8.20 28.85
N VAL A 10 10.88 9.49 28.52
CA VAL A 10 9.68 10.29 28.21
C VAL A 10 9.29 10.02 26.77
N GLY A 11 8.24 9.23 26.58
CA GLY A 11 7.78 8.86 25.25
C GLY A 11 7.09 10.00 24.50
N LYS A 12 6.90 9.80 23.21
CA LYS A 12 6.22 10.74 22.31
C LYS A 12 4.82 10.22 21.96
N PRO A 13 3.77 10.61 22.72
CA PRO A 13 2.42 10.09 22.50
C PRO A 13 1.84 10.42 21.11
N GLU A 14 2.38 11.41 20.41
CA GLU A 14 1.99 11.80 19.04
C GLU A 14 2.32 10.73 17.99
N PHE A 15 3.28 9.83 18.24
CA PHE A 15 3.68 8.79 17.27
C PHE A 15 3.06 7.42 17.56
N TYR A 16 3.04 7.05 18.84
CA TYR A 16 2.64 5.71 19.29
C TYR A 16 1.90 5.76 20.64
N GLY A 17 1.25 6.88 20.95
CA GLY A 17 0.37 6.96 22.12
C GLY A 17 -0.72 5.89 22.10
N LEU A 18 -1.32 5.62 23.26
CA LEU A 18 -2.29 4.55 23.45
C LEU A 18 -3.40 4.55 22.38
N GLY A 19 -3.93 5.74 22.04
CA GLY A 19 -4.99 5.86 21.04
C GLY A 19 -4.55 5.44 19.64
N ILE A 20 -3.35 5.84 19.23
CA ILE A 20 -2.76 5.46 17.93
C ILE A 20 -2.50 3.96 17.89
N ARG A 21 -1.82 3.41 18.91
CA ARG A 21 -1.53 1.97 19.02
C ARG A 21 -2.80 1.13 18.94
N THR A 22 -3.78 1.43 19.79
CA THR A 22 -5.06 0.70 19.83
C THR A 22 -5.78 0.79 18.49
N ALA A 23 -5.74 1.94 17.81
CA ALA A 23 -6.33 2.07 16.49
C ALA A 23 -5.67 1.16 15.44
N PHE A 24 -4.33 1.08 15.41
CA PHE A 24 -3.63 0.12 14.56
C PHE A 24 -4.00 -1.32 14.88
N TYR A 25 -4.11 -1.68 16.17
CA TYR A 25 -4.48 -3.03 16.58
C TYR A 25 -5.88 -3.40 16.09
N LEU A 26 -6.83 -2.50 16.30
CA LEU A 26 -8.21 -2.63 15.81
C LEU A 26 -8.23 -2.75 14.29
N LEU A 27 -7.49 -1.92 13.55
CA LEU A 27 -7.42 -2.02 12.10
C LEU A 27 -6.79 -3.34 11.62
N TRP A 28 -5.75 -3.85 12.28
CA TRP A 28 -5.12 -5.13 11.91
C TRP A 28 -6.08 -6.32 12.11
N PHE A 29 -6.78 -6.36 13.24
CA PHE A 29 -7.81 -7.40 13.46
C PHE A 29 -9.00 -7.23 12.52
N GLY A 30 -9.48 -6.00 12.31
CA GLY A 30 -10.58 -5.70 11.40
C GLY A 30 -10.27 -6.11 9.97
N LEU A 31 -9.04 -5.88 9.50
CA LEU A 31 -8.58 -6.34 8.19
C LEU A 31 -8.55 -7.86 8.09
N THR A 32 -8.24 -8.56 9.19
CA THR A 32 -8.23 -10.02 9.23
C THR A 32 -9.65 -10.60 9.23
N ILE A 33 -10.55 -10.02 10.00
CA ILE A 33 -11.96 -10.46 10.11
C ILE A 33 -12.74 -10.13 8.83
N SER A 34 -12.57 -8.91 8.30
CA SER A 34 -13.30 -8.46 7.09
C SER A 34 -13.03 -9.32 5.86
N ARG A 35 -11.95 -10.10 5.82
CA ARG A 35 -11.72 -11.13 4.78
C ARG A 35 -12.85 -12.15 4.72
N TRP A 36 -13.48 -12.43 5.85
CA TRP A 36 -14.56 -13.42 5.97
C TRP A 36 -15.94 -12.85 5.60
N ILE A 37 -16.05 -11.53 5.53
CA ILE A 37 -17.28 -10.84 5.19
C ILE A 37 -17.37 -10.71 3.66
N PRO A 38 -18.50 -11.04 3.02
CA PRO A 38 -18.71 -10.89 1.58
C PRO A 38 -18.90 -9.41 1.15
N SER A 39 -18.19 -8.47 1.78
CA SER A 39 -18.21 -7.04 1.46
C SER A 39 -16.82 -6.54 1.08
N PRO A 40 -16.48 -6.47 -0.22
CA PRO A 40 -15.18 -6.00 -0.68
C PRO A 40 -14.96 -4.51 -0.35
N GLU A 41 -16.04 -3.72 -0.28
CA GLU A 41 -15.99 -2.29 0.05
C GLU A 41 -15.50 -2.06 1.48
N LEU A 42 -16.04 -2.82 2.43
CA LEU A 42 -15.62 -2.75 3.84
C LEU A 42 -14.13 -3.07 3.96
N PHE A 43 -13.68 -4.14 3.31
CA PHE A 43 -12.26 -4.52 3.31
C PHE A 43 -11.38 -3.39 2.74
N LEU A 44 -11.77 -2.82 1.59
CA LEU A 44 -11.01 -1.76 0.93
C LEU A 44 -10.97 -0.48 1.77
N LEU A 45 -12.06 -0.16 2.46
CA LEU A 45 -12.16 0.98 3.35
C LEU A 45 -11.24 0.84 4.56
N LEU A 46 -11.23 -0.34 5.22
CA LEU A 46 -10.28 -0.62 6.30
C LEU A 46 -8.82 -0.56 5.81
N LEU A 47 -8.55 -1.06 4.60
CA LEU A 47 -7.20 -1.07 4.03
C LEU A 47 -6.72 0.36 3.72
N GLY A 48 -7.61 1.18 3.16
CA GLY A 48 -7.36 2.60 2.92
C GLY A 48 -7.10 3.37 4.21
N MET A 49 -7.87 3.12 5.27
CA MET A 49 -7.65 3.77 6.57
C MET A 49 -6.34 3.36 7.22
N HIS A 50 -5.99 2.08 7.18
CA HIS A 50 -4.68 1.62 7.61
C HIS A 50 -3.55 2.31 6.84
N PHE A 51 -3.68 2.42 5.51
CA PHE A 51 -2.72 3.12 4.67
C PHE A 51 -2.56 4.59 5.07
N ILE A 52 -3.67 5.31 5.29
CA ILE A 52 -3.64 6.71 5.72
C ILE A 52 -2.94 6.85 7.06
N PHE A 53 -3.22 5.97 8.02
CA PHE A 53 -2.58 6.02 9.35
C PHE A 53 -1.09 5.72 9.27
N ALA A 54 -0.70 4.71 8.48
CA ALA A 54 0.71 4.41 8.24
C ALA A 54 1.44 5.57 7.57
N CYS A 55 0.82 6.23 6.57
CA CYS A 55 1.35 7.45 5.96
C CYS A 55 1.50 8.59 6.96
N ALA A 56 0.51 8.82 7.84
CA ALA A 56 0.55 9.88 8.83
C ALA A 56 1.71 9.69 9.82
N VAL A 57 1.85 8.48 10.38
CA VAL A 57 2.96 8.15 11.28
C VAL A 57 4.30 8.23 10.55
N PHE A 58 4.39 7.73 9.32
CA PHE A 58 5.60 7.80 8.50
C PHE A 58 6.03 9.25 8.23
N LEU A 59 5.11 10.10 7.75
CA LEU A 59 5.39 11.49 7.47
C LEU A 59 5.79 12.23 8.74
N GLY A 60 5.07 12.02 9.85
CA GLY A 60 5.44 12.60 11.14
C GLY A 60 6.83 12.20 11.60
N LEU A 61 7.20 10.92 11.43
CA LEU A 61 8.53 10.43 11.76
C LEU A 61 9.59 11.09 10.88
N VAL A 62 9.39 11.12 9.56
CA VAL A 62 10.35 11.70 8.61
C VAL A 62 10.50 13.21 8.81
N THR A 63 9.42 13.95 9.03
CA THR A 63 9.49 15.39 9.26
C THR A 63 10.21 15.70 10.58
N THR A 64 10.04 14.87 11.60
CA THR A 64 10.74 15.04 12.88
C THR A 64 12.22 14.66 12.77
N LEU A 65 12.55 13.64 11.97
CA LEU A 65 13.95 13.29 11.66
C LEU A 65 14.65 14.36 10.80
N ALA A 66 13.91 15.04 9.92
CA ALA A 66 14.45 16.03 8.99
C ALA A 66 14.46 17.48 9.55
N GLY A 67 13.68 17.75 10.59
CA GLY A 67 13.56 19.09 11.16
C GLY A 67 14.84 19.54 11.86
N ASN A 68 15.53 20.52 11.27
CA ASN A 68 16.68 21.20 11.89
C ASN A 68 16.28 22.19 13.00
N SER A 69 14.97 22.41 13.19
CA SER A 69 14.43 23.49 14.04
C SER A 69 13.89 22.91 15.34
N ALA A 70 14.70 23.07 16.39
CA ALA A 70 14.52 22.58 17.77
C ALA A 70 14.68 21.05 17.92
N PRO A 71 15.52 20.58 18.88
CA PRO A 71 15.74 19.17 19.09
C PRO A 71 14.50 18.55 19.73
N VAL A 72 13.55 18.11 18.92
CA VAL A 72 12.61 17.08 19.38
C VAL A 72 13.45 15.81 19.50
N LEU A 73 13.97 15.63 20.70
CA LEU A 73 14.85 14.53 21.08
C LEU A 73 14.06 13.21 20.93
N LEU A 74 14.21 12.54 19.78
CA LEU A 74 13.71 11.18 19.58
C LEU A 74 14.69 10.20 20.19
N SER A 75 14.18 9.22 20.91
CA SER A 75 14.93 8.03 21.30
C SER A 75 14.91 7.00 20.17
N ALA A 76 15.87 6.07 20.16
CA ALA A 76 15.86 4.97 19.19
C ALA A 76 14.62 4.06 19.39
N ALA A 77 14.15 3.91 20.63
CA ALA A 77 12.91 3.22 20.96
C ALA A 77 11.68 3.88 20.32
N ASP A 78 11.58 5.22 20.31
CA ASP A 78 10.49 5.94 19.64
C ASP A 78 10.44 5.63 18.14
N ILE A 79 11.61 5.69 17.48
CA ILE A 79 11.75 5.41 16.05
C ILE A 79 11.36 3.95 15.79
N TYR A 80 11.88 3.01 16.60
CA TYR A 80 11.58 1.59 16.51
C TYR A 80 10.07 1.31 16.63
N LEU A 81 9.38 1.90 17.61
CA LEU A 81 7.93 1.75 17.80
C LEU A 81 7.12 2.31 16.64
N ALA A 82 7.48 3.52 16.16
CA ALA A 82 6.83 4.13 15.00
C ALA A 82 7.01 3.26 13.75
N MET A 83 8.22 2.73 13.53
CA MET A 83 8.50 1.81 12.43
C MET A 83 7.70 0.51 12.55
N LEU A 84 7.56 -0.09 13.73
CA LEU A 84 6.73 -1.29 13.94
C LEU A 84 5.26 -1.02 13.60
N LEU A 85 4.69 0.12 14.00
CA LEU A 85 3.31 0.48 13.68
C LEU A 85 3.08 0.65 12.18
N MET A 86 3.90 1.44 11.50
CA MET A 86 3.73 1.70 10.07
C MET A 86 4.07 0.48 9.18
N SER A 87 5.03 -0.35 9.60
CA SER A 87 5.50 -1.50 8.81
C SER A 87 4.85 -2.83 9.17
N GLY A 88 4.07 -2.90 10.27
CA GLY A 88 3.41 -4.11 10.77
C GLY A 88 2.69 -4.88 9.67
N LEU A 89 1.64 -4.29 9.10
CA LEU A 89 0.88 -4.92 8.02
C LEU A 89 1.58 -4.82 6.66
N ALA A 90 2.25 -3.71 6.36
CA ALA A 90 2.82 -3.45 5.04
C ALA A 90 4.04 -4.35 4.75
N CYS A 91 4.88 -4.62 5.74
CA CYS A 91 6.13 -5.38 5.61
C CYS A 91 6.00 -6.76 6.26
N TYR A 92 5.68 -6.84 7.56
CA TYR A 92 5.75 -8.11 8.29
C TYR A 92 4.65 -9.09 7.93
N ALA A 93 3.41 -8.64 7.72
CA ALA A 93 2.33 -9.52 7.27
C ALA A 93 2.55 -10.07 5.84
N ARG A 94 3.46 -9.49 5.05
CA ARG A 94 3.85 -10.02 3.73
C ARG A 94 4.91 -11.13 3.81
N ILE A 95 5.58 -11.32 4.95
CA ILE A 95 6.61 -12.36 5.11
C ILE A 95 6.05 -13.77 4.88
N PRO A 96 4.93 -14.20 5.51
CA PRO A 96 4.36 -15.51 5.25
C PRO A 96 4.01 -15.71 3.78
N TYR A 97 3.54 -14.65 3.11
CA TYR A 97 3.26 -14.66 1.68
C TYR A 97 4.53 -14.85 0.84
N TYR A 98 5.63 -14.17 1.15
CA TYR A 98 6.91 -14.37 0.46
C TYR A 98 7.49 -15.76 0.69
N ILE A 99 7.45 -16.26 1.92
CA ILE A 99 7.86 -17.63 2.24
C ILE A 99 7.02 -18.63 1.42
N TRP A 100 5.70 -18.44 1.38
CA TRP A 100 4.80 -19.28 0.60
C TRP A 100 5.13 -19.25 -0.90
N ARG A 101 5.44 -18.07 -1.45
CA ARG A 101 5.85 -17.91 -2.86
C ARG A 101 7.15 -18.65 -3.17
N VAL A 102 8.14 -18.56 -2.28
CA VAL A 102 9.40 -19.29 -2.43
C VAL A 102 9.17 -20.79 -2.30
N ALA A 103 8.42 -21.24 -1.28
CA ALA A 103 8.10 -22.64 -1.05
C ALA A 103 7.35 -23.29 -2.23
N THR A 104 6.52 -22.51 -2.92
CA THR A 104 5.79 -22.94 -4.12
C THR A 104 6.55 -22.71 -5.42
N ALA A 105 7.84 -22.38 -5.36
CA ALA A 105 8.72 -22.10 -6.50
C ALA A 105 8.14 -21.08 -7.48
N PHE A 106 7.51 -20.02 -6.96
CA PHE A 106 6.82 -18.98 -7.72
C PHE A 106 5.77 -19.50 -8.70
N ARG A 107 5.26 -20.71 -8.47
CA ARG A 107 4.20 -21.22 -9.32
C ARG A 107 2.98 -20.35 -9.13
N THR A 108 2.64 -19.61 -10.19
CA THR A 108 1.44 -18.76 -10.26
C THR A 108 0.14 -19.52 -9.95
N ASP A 109 0.19 -20.86 -9.95
CA ASP A 109 -0.92 -21.72 -9.60
C ASP A 109 -1.06 -22.11 -8.14
N MET A 110 -0.17 -21.67 -7.28
CA MET A 110 -0.28 -21.82 -5.84
C MET A 110 -0.37 -20.48 -5.14
N ASP A 111 -0.40 -19.39 -5.90
CA ASP A 111 -0.29 -18.05 -5.39
C ASP A 111 -1.58 -17.61 -4.67
N SER A 112 -1.49 -17.40 -3.37
CA SER A 112 -2.54 -16.78 -2.56
C SER A 112 -2.73 -15.29 -2.87
N GLY A 113 -1.88 -14.70 -3.72
CA GLY A 113 -2.02 -13.36 -4.31
C GLY A 113 -3.33 -13.14 -5.08
N PHE A 114 -4.16 -14.19 -5.19
CA PHE A 114 -5.59 -14.14 -5.45
C PHE A 114 -6.35 -13.08 -4.62
N TYR A 115 -5.79 -12.65 -3.48
CA TYR A 115 -6.28 -11.57 -2.64
C TYR A 115 -6.64 -10.28 -3.38
N TYR A 116 -5.74 -9.75 -4.20
CA TYR A 116 -5.99 -8.53 -4.99
C TYR A 116 -6.78 -8.81 -6.29
N TYR A 117 -6.79 -10.06 -6.75
CA TYR A 117 -7.49 -10.47 -7.97
C TYR A 117 -9.00 -10.60 -7.76
N HIS A 118 -9.47 -10.98 -6.57
CA HIS A 118 -10.89 -11.19 -6.28
C HIS A 118 -11.65 -9.93 -5.83
N LEU A 119 -10.96 -8.90 -5.33
CA LEU A 119 -11.56 -7.60 -4.97
C LEU A 119 -11.90 -6.71 -6.19
N GLY A 120 -11.91 -7.25 -7.41
CA GLY A 120 -12.19 -6.48 -8.63
C GLY A 120 -11.09 -5.48 -9.02
N LEU A 121 -10.07 -5.25 -8.17
CA LEU A 121 -9.02 -4.26 -8.41
C LEU A 121 -8.14 -4.55 -9.64
N ARG A 122 -8.07 -5.82 -10.06
CA ARG A 122 -7.33 -6.25 -11.26
C ARG A 122 -8.25 -6.72 -12.39
N GLY A 123 -9.56 -6.47 -12.27
CA GLY A 123 -10.54 -6.63 -13.32
C GLY A 123 -10.37 -5.52 -14.36
N ARG A 124 -9.83 -5.88 -15.54
CA ARG A 124 -9.58 -4.99 -16.68
C ARG A 124 -10.85 -4.27 -17.20
N GLU A 125 -12.02 -4.64 -16.71
CA GLU A 125 -13.30 -4.05 -17.14
C GLU A 125 -13.77 -2.89 -16.27
N HIS A 126 -13.23 -2.69 -15.05
CA HIS A 126 -13.67 -1.63 -14.14
C HIS A 126 -12.53 -0.82 -13.49
N GLY A 127 -11.31 -0.90 -14.01
CA GLY A 127 -10.24 0.06 -13.66
C GLY A 127 -10.04 0.23 -12.16
N GLY A 128 -9.93 -0.88 -11.42
CA GLY A 128 -9.45 -0.80 -10.04
C GLY A 128 -8.22 0.11 -9.98
N PRO A 129 -8.08 0.98 -8.96
CA PRO A 129 -7.08 2.02 -8.98
C PRO A 129 -5.68 1.40 -8.91
N LEU A 130 -5.06 1.18 -10.06
CA LEU A 130 -3.63 0.96 -10.24
C LEU A 130 -2.83 1.94 -9.36
N ALA A 131 -3.36 3.16 -9.23
CA ALA A 131 -2.90 4.19 -8.32
C ALA A 131 -2.73 3.68 -6.87
N PHE A 132 -3.73 3.03 -6.27
CA PHE A 132 -3.64 2.54 -4.88
C PHE A 132 -2.51 1.52 -4.72
N SER A 133 -2.41 0.56 -5.66
CA SER A 133 -1.33 -0.43 -5.63
C SER A 133 0.05 0.20 -5.78
N ILE A 134 0.17 1.23 -6.63
CA ILE A 134 1.41 2.01 -6.77
C ILE A 134 1.71 2.74 -5.46
N PHE A 135 0.74 3.47 -4.89
CA PHE A 135 0.91 4.21 -3.64
C PHE A 135 1.32 3.30 -2.47
N GLU A 136 0.66 2.15 -2.32
CA GLU A 136 1.01 1.15 -1.31
C GLU A 136 2.45 0.63 -1.50
N THR A 137 2.84 0.37 -2.76
CA THR A 137 4.19 -0.10 -3.08
C THR A 137 5.25 0.96 -2.81
N VAL A 138 4.96 2.22 -3.16
CA VAL A 138 5.84 3.36 -2.89
C VAL A 138 5.98 3.58 -1.39
N LEU A 139 4.88 3.61 -0.63
CA LEU A 139 4.92 3.75 0.82
C LEU A 139 5.76 2.63 1.45
N MET A 140 5.54 1.38 1.04
CA MET A 140 6.32 0.25 1.53
C MET A 140 7.81 0.40 1.19
N ALA A 141 8.17 0.82 -0.03
CA ALA A 141 9.55 1.06 -0.40
C ALA A 141 10.19 2.16 0.46
N CYS A 142 9.48 3.25 0.73
CA CYS A 142 9.90 4.31 1.62
C CYS A 142 10.07 3.80 3.08
N CYS A 143 9.12 3.00 3.58
CA CYS A 143 9.19 2.40 4.91
C CYS A 143 10.41 1.47 5.04
N ILE A 144 10.69 0.67 4.02
CA ILE A 144 11.86 -0.23 3.97
C ILE A 144 13.14 0.60 3.95
N ALA A 145 13.20 1.68 3.16
CA ALA A 145 14.37 2.54 3.07
C ALA A 145 14.71 3.19 4.44
N VAL A 146 13.70 3.74 5.12
CA VAL A 146 13.90 4.33 6.46
C VAL A 146 14.30 3.27 7.49
N GLN A 147 13.68 2.09 7.46
CA GLN A 147 14.07 1.00 8.37
C GLN A 147 15.49 0.50 8.10
N LEU A 148 15.87 0.31 6.84
CA LEU A 148 17.23 -0.09 6.47
C LEU A 148 18.24 0.97 6.91
N TRP A 149 17.94 2.26 6.69
CA TRP A 149 18.77 3.35 7.21
C TRP A 149 18.91 3.26 8.74
N PHE A 150 17.80 3.07 9.46
CA PHE A 150 17.81 2.96 10.92
C PHE A 150 18.72 1.82 11.38
N TRP A 151 18.53 0.60 10.88
CA TRP A 151 19.31 -0.55 11.35
C TRP A 151 20.77 -0.54 10.91
N CYS A 152 21.06 -0.02 9.71
CA CYS A 152 22.42 0.01 9.18
C CYS A 152 23.25 1.17 9.75
N ALA A 153 22.67 2.35 9.93
CA ALA A 153 23.41 3.56 10.30
C ALA A 153 22.76 4.36 11.44
N GLY A 154 21.43 4.44 11.47
CA GLY A 154 20.71 5.28 12.44
C GLY A 154 20.92 4.85 13.89
N VAL A 155 20.89 3.54 14.18
CA VAL A 155 21.02 2.98 15.54
C VAL A 155 22.36 3.33 16.21
N ASP A 156 23.43 3.59 15.44
CA ASP A 156 24.73 3.98 16.00
C ASP A 156 24.85 5.48 16.28
N SER A 157 23.87 6.27 15.85
CA SER A 157 23.89 7.71 16.07
C SER A 157 23.77 8.01 17.56
N SER A 158 24.84 8.56 18.13
CA SER A 158 24.91 8.99 19.54
C SER A 158 23.80 9.98 19.89
N ALA A 159 23.25 10.70 18.89
CA ALA A 159 22.12 11.60 19.04
C ALA A 159 20.87 10.91 19.61
N PHE A 160 20.61 9.63 19.32
CA PHE A 160 19.41 8.93 19.82
C PHE A 160 19.54 8.41 21.26
N TYR A 161 20.77 8.36 21.79
CA TYR A 161 21.07 7.84 23.13
C TYR A 161 21.51 8.93 24.11
N ALA A 162 22.08 10.03 23.62
CA ALA A 162 22.39 11.21 24.43
C ALA A 162 21.14 11.80 25.10
N ASN A 163 19.99 11.61 24.47
CA ASN A 163 18.72 12.21 24.85
C ASN A 163 18.06 11.56 26.07
N GLY A 164 18.45 10.32 26.41
CA GLY A 164 18.00 9.67 27.64
C GLY A 164 18.66 10.21 28.92
N ARG A 165 19.63 11.13 28.80
CA ARG A 165 20.40 11.65 29.94
C ARG A 165 19.80 12.87 30.62
N GLY A 166 18.81 13.53 30.01
CA GLY A 166 18.22 14.77 30.53
C GLY A 166 16.77 14.58 30.97
N GLY A 167 16.55 14.10 32.18
CA GLY A 167 15.24 14.23 32.82
C GLY A 167 14.90 15.72 33.04
N PRO A 168 13.61 16.09 33.13
CA PRO A 168 13.19 17.43 33.50
C PRO A 168 13.61 17.69 34.96
N GLY A 169 14.81 18.21 35.14
CA GLY A 169 15.46 18.36 36.45
C GLY A 169 17.00 18.46 36.40
N GLY A 170 17.64 18.14 35.26
CA GLY A 170 19.10 18.31 35.12
C GLY A 170 19.95 17.29 35.88
N GLU A 171 19.34 16.42 36.69
CA GLU A 171 20.01 15.26 37.26
C GLU A 171 20.29 14.27 36.14
N SER A 172 21.57 14.20 35.76
CA SER A 172 22.06 13.31 34.72
C SER A 172 21.92 11.88 35.22
N CYS A 173 21.11 11.07 34.55
CA CYS A 173 21.09 9.63 34.84
C CYS A 173 22.53 9.10 34.62
N GLU A 174 23.21 8.70 35.70
CA GLU A 174 24.63 8.29 35.68
C GLU A 174 24.88 7.08 34.77
N GLN A 175 23.83 6.32 34.42
CA GLN A 175 23.92 5.21 33.49
C GLN A 175 23.09 5.47 32.22
N PRO A 176 23.70 5.35 31.03
CA PRO A 176 22.94 5.38 29.78
C PRO A 176 21.96 4.21 29.78
N GLN A 177 20.66 4.52 29.71
CA GLN A 177 19.66 3.46 29.60
C GLN A 177 19.86 2.68 28.30
N GLN A 178 20.08 1.39 28.44
CA GLN A 178 20.05 0.46 27.32
C GLN A 178 18.63 0.43 26.76
N GLN A 179 18.48 0.87 25.52
CA GLN A 179 17.21 0.81 24.84
C GLN A 179 17.05 -0.58 24.24
N VAL A 180 15.96 -1.27 24.56
CA VAL A 180 15.74 -2.66 24.17
C VAL A 180 14.59 -2.79 23.17
N GLY A 181 14.74 -3.68 22.19
CA GLY A 181 13.68 -4.08 21.27
C GLY A 181 13.19 -5.50 21.54
N PHE A 182 12.28 -5.97 20.69
CA PHE A 182 11.63 -7.27 20.83
C PHE A 182 12.19 -8.34 19.90
N VAL A 183 12.65 -9.45 20.49
CA VAL A 183 12.98 -10.72 19.82
C VAL A 183 12.50 -11.90 20.68
N PHE A 184 11.23 -11.88 21.10
CA PHE A 184 10.67 -12.80 22.12
C PHE A 184 11.35 -12.75 23.51
N LYS A 185 12.38 -11.93 23.63
CA LYS A 185 13.08 -11.53 24.83
C LYS A 185 13.57 -10.08 24.62
N PRO A 186 13.87 -9.34 25.70
CA PRO A 186 14.51 -8.04 25.55
C PRO A 186 15.87 -8.24 24.87
N ALA A 187 16.08 -7.50 23.78
CA ALA A 187 17.34 -7.47 23.05
C ALA A 187 17.79 -6.02 22.91
N ASP A 188 19.04 -5.74 23.23
CA ASP A 188 19.59 -4.38 23.06
C ASP A 188 19.49 -3.96 21.58
N LEU A 189 18.92 -2.78 21.34
CA LEU A 189 18.80 -2.19 20.00
C LEU A 189 20.17 -2.05 19.34
N GLN A 190 21.23 -1.78 20.12
CA GLN A 190 22.60 -1.65 19.62
C GLN A 190 23.29 -2.98 19.35
N SER A 191 22.72 -4.10 19.81
CA SER A 191 23.39 -5.39 19.67
C SER A 191 23.59 -5.74 18.19
N PRO A 192 24.81 -6.09 17.76
CA PRO A 192 25.12 -6.29 16.34
C PRO A 192 24.32 -7.44 15.74
N GLY A 193 24.04 -8.48 16.53
CA GLY A 193 23.21 -9.60 16.09
C GLY A 193 21.76 -9.21 15.82
N PHE A 194 21.16 -8.38 16.68
CA PHE A 194 19.79 -7.93 16.47
C PHE A 194 19.68 -6.98 15.28
N ARG A 195 20.65 -6.09 15.10
CA ARG A 195 20.75 -5.21 13.93
C ARG A 195 20.88 -6.02 12.64
N ALA A 196 21.82 -6.97 12.60
CA ALA A 196 22.02 -7.83 11.44
C ALA A 196 20.75 -8.62 11.09
N LEU A 197 20.05 -9.17 12.09
CA LEU A 197 18.80 -9.90 11.90
C LEU A 197 17.74 -9.04 11.23
N ASN A 198 17.48 -7.83 11.74
CA ASN A 198 16.49 -6.92 11.16
C ASN A 198 16.90 -6.45 9.76
N SER A 199 18.17 -6.11 9.54
CA SER A 199 18.67 -5.71 8.22
C SER A 199 18.49 -6.83 7.19
N ILE A 200 18.87 -8.08 7.52
CA ILE A 200 18.70 -9.24 6.64
C ILE A 200 17.21 -9.45 6.32
N LEU A 201 16.35 -9.39 7.33
CA LEU A 201 14.90 -9.53 7.15
C LEU A 201 14.35 -8.48 6.20
N LEU A 202 14.73 -7.21 6.37
CA LEU A 202 14.28 -6.10 5.54
C LEU A 202 14.83 -6.17 4.12
N PHE A 203 16.10 -6.57 3.94
CA PHE A 203 16.65 -6.84 2.60
C PHE A 203 15.92 -8.01 1.93
N GLY A 204 15.53 -9.04 2.68
CA GLY A 204 14.71 -10.15 2.18
C GLY A 204 13.33 -9.68 1.71
N VAL A 205 12.65 -8.85 2.50
CA VAL A 205 11.37 -8.22 2.13
C VAL A 205 11.55 -7.33 0.89
N ALA A 206 12.58 -6.47 0.86
CA ALA A 206 12.90 -5.62 -0.28
C ALA A 206 13.17 -6.43 -1.56
N GLY A 207 14.03 -7.44 -1.49
CA GLY A 207 14.31 -8.34 -2.60
C GLY A 207 13.06 -9.08 -3.07
N GLY A 208 12.25 -9.60 -2.14
CA GLY A 208 10.98 -10.26 -2.44
C GLY A 208 9.99 -9.36 -3.18
N THR A 209 9.86 -8.11 -2.74
CA THR A 209 9.00 -7.11 -3.40
C THR A 209 9.46 -6.83 -4.83
N VAL A 210 10.76 -6.61 -5.05
CA VAL A 210 11.34 -6.38 -6.38
C VAL A 210 11.17 -7.59 -7.30
N VAL A 211 11.46 -8.80 -6.82
CA VAL A 211 11.31 -10.04 -7.60
C VAL A 211 9.86 -10.23 -8.03
N ILE A 212 8.90 -9.99 -7.13
CA ILE A 212 7.48 -10.10 -7.46
C ILE A 212 7.07 -9.01 -8.46
N ALA A 213 7.50 -7.76 -8.26
CA ALA A 213 7.21 -6.68 -9.19
C ALA A 213 7.76 -6.96 -10.60
N LEU A 214 8.99 -7.46 -10.72
CA LEU A 214 9.61 -7.86 -11.99
C LEU A 214 8.91 -9.06 -12.63
N ALA A 215 8.47 -10.03 -11.82
CA ALA A 215 7.68 -11.16 -12.30
C ALA A 215 6.32 -10.70 -12.86
N GLU A 216 5.66 -9.75 -12.19
CA GLU A 216 4.39 -9.18 -12.62
C GLU A 216 4.52 -8.29 -13.86
N ALA A 217 5.59 -7.50 -13.96
CA ALA A 217 5.96 -6.74 -15.15
C ALA A 217 6.25 -7.66 -16.35
N GLY A 218 6.38 -8.96 -16.12
CA GLY A 218 6.56 -9.97 -17.13
C GLY A 218 8.00 -10.13 -17.61
N TRP A 219 8.94 -9.44 -16.96
CA TRP A 219 10.36 -9.43 -17.31
C TRP A 219 11.04 -10.78 -17.02
N ILE A 220 10.57 -11.51 -16.00
CA ILE A 220 11.16 -12.79 -15.59
C ILE A 220 10.60 -13.99 -16.39
N SER A 221 9.53 -13.83 -17.17
CA SER A 221 9.01 -14.96 -17.96
C SER A 221 9.58 -14.97 -19.38
N THR A 222 10.33 -16.02 -19.64
CA THR A 222 11.02 -16.37 -20.89
C THR A 222 10.10 -16.72 -22.08
N GLU A 223 8.77 -16.74 -21.92
CA GLU A 223 7.85 -17.05 -23.03
C GLU A 223 7.32 -15.78 -23.72
N GLY A 224 7.59 -15.70 -25.04
CA GLY A 224 7.29 -14.59 -25.94
C GLY A 224 5.85 -14.07 -25.92
N GLY A 225 5.73 -12.73 -25.99
CA GLY A 225 4.54 -11.94 -25.64
C GLY A 225 3.23 -12.21 -26.39
N SER A 226 3.25 -12.88 -27.55
CA SER A 226 2.02 -13.12 -28.33
C SER A 226 1.22 -14.36 -27.87
N SER A 227 1.91 -15.41 -27.40
CA SER A 227 1.26 -16.66 -26.92
C SER A 227 0.67 -16.53 -25.51
N ARG A 228 1.17 -15.54 -24.74
CA ARG A 228 0.78 -15.25 -23.35
C ARG A 228 -0.70 -14.87 -23.21
N SER A 229 -1.23 -14.05 -24.11
CA SER A 229 -2.65 -13.61 -24.05
C SER A 229 -3.63 -14.79 -24.22
N ARG A 230 -3.35 -15.67 -25.19
CA ARG A 230 -4.19 -16.85 -25.48
C ARG A 230 -4.09 -17.92 -24.38
N ARG A 231 -2.88 -18.19 -23.86
CA ARG A 231 -2.69 -19.10 -22.72
C ARG A 231 -3.32 -18.56 -21.43
N ARG A 232 -3.27 -17.24 -21.18
CA ARG A 232 -3.89 -16.60 -19.99
C ARG A 232 -5.40 -16.75 -19.97
N ARG A 233 -6.10 -16.59 -21.11
CA ARG A 233 -7.55 -16.83 -21.21
C ARG A 233 -7.94 -18.29 -20.95
N ARG A 234 -7.16 -19.25 -21.47
CA ARG A 234 -7.39 -20.69 -21.22
C ARG A 234 -7.13 -21.07 -19.76
N ARG A 235 -6.13 -20.45 -19.14
CA ARG A 235 -5.85 -20.60 -17.71
C ARG A 235 -7.03 -20.05 -16.91
N LEU A 236 -7.47 -18.81 -17.10
CA LEU A 236 -8.62 -18.23 -16.37
C LEU A 236 -9.86 -19.15 -16.33
N ARG A 237 -10.19 -19.80 -17.46
CA ARG A 237 -11.30 -20.79 -17.52
C ARG A 237 -11.01 -22.10 -16.79
N ARG A 238 -9.75 -22.58 -16.79
CA ARG A 238 -9.34 -23.75 -15.99
C ARG A 238 -9.25 -23.40 -14.50
N TRP A 239 -9.04 -22.13 -14.17
CA TRP A 239 -8.96 -21.57 -12.82
C TRP A 239 -10.32 -21.33 -12.18
N GLN A 240 -11.32 -20.93 -12.95
CA GLN A 240 -12.71 -20.97 -12.50
C GLN A 240 -13.11 -22.40 -12.08
N ARG A 241 -12.48 -23.44 -12.66
CA ARG A 241 -12.62 -24.84 -12.25
C ARG A 241 -11.71 -25.27 -11.10
N ILE A 242 -10.75 -24.44 -10.66
CA ILE A 242 -9.97 -24.77 -9.47
C ILE A 242 -10.92 -24.68 -8.27
N SER A 243 -11.08 -25.84 -7.63
CA SER A 243 -12.05 -26.15 -6.58
C SER A 243 -12.17 -25.03 -5.54
N HIS A 244 -13.40 -24.63 -5.25
CA HIS A 244 -13.75 -23.71 -4.16
C HIS A 244 -13.04 -24.10 -2.85
N ALA A 245 -12.95 -25.40 -2.56
CA ALA A 245 -12.26 -25.94 -1.39
C ALA A 245 -10.81 -25.45 -1.27
N ARG A 246 -10.10 -25.33 -2.40
CA ARG A 246 -8.71 -24.88 -2.38
C ARG A 246 -8.58 -23.39 -2.06
N ARG A 247 -9.53 -22.57 -2.51
CA ARG A 247 -9.57 -21.13 -2.18
C ARG A 247 -9.84 -20.94 -0.69
N ASP A 248 -10.77 -21.73 -0.15
CA ASP A 248 -11.09 -21.69 1.27
C ASP A 248 -9.89 -22.11 2.13
N THR A 249 -9.15 -23.14 1.73
CA THR A 249 -7.92 -23.55 2.44
C THR A 249 -6.87 -22.45 2.45
N LEU A 250 -6.61 -21.79 1.30
CA LEU A 250 -5.64 -20.69 1.24
C LEU A 250 -6.08 -19.49 2.09
N LYS A 251 -7.39 -19.17 2.06
CA LYS A 251 -7.98 -18.11 2.89
C LYS A 251 -7.85 -18.42 4.38
N ARG A 252 -8.11 -19.66 4.80
CA ARG A 252 -7.92 -20.13 6.18
C ARG A 252 -6.46 -20.03 6.61
N LEU A 253 -5.53 -20.51 5.77
CA LEU A 253 -4.11 -20.46 6.06
C LEU A 253 -3.60 -19.02 6.21
N GLN A 254 -3.98 -18.12 5.28
CA GLN A 254 -3.60 -16.71 5.37
C GLN A 254 -4.17 -16.07 6.64
N THR A 255 -5.45 -16.31 6.94
CA THR A 255 -6.07 -15.81 8.17
C THR A 255 -5.31 -16.32 9.41
N ALA A 256 -4.93 -17.59 9.44
CA ALA A 256 -4.15 -18.16 10.53
C ALA A 256 -2.78 -17.48 10.66
N CYS A 257 -2.08 -17.23 9.55
CA CYS A 257 -0.82 -16.48 9.54
C CYS A 257 -1.02 -15.06 10.07
N ASP A 258 -2.06 -14.35 9.64
CA ASP A 258 -2.35 -12.98 10.10
C ASP A 258 -2.70 -12.97 11.60
N LEU A 259 -3.51 -13.91 12.06
CA LEU A 259 -3.85 -14.10 13.47
C LEU A 259 -2.65 -14.50 14.34
N LEU A 260 -1.56 -15.02 13.76
CA LEU A 260 -0.31 -15.27 14.48
C LEU A 260 0.60 -14.03 14.47
N VAL A 261 0.75 -13.38 13.33
CA VAL A 261 1.64 -12.21 13.17
C VAL A 261 1.12 -11.01 13.96
N THR A 262 -0.18 -10.73 13.93
CA THR A 262 -0.76 -9.56 14.60
C THR A 262 -0.51 -9.57 16.12
N PRO A 263 -0.80 -10.64 16.89
CA PRO A 263 -0.47 -10.67 18.32
C PRO A 263 1.02 -10.58 18.61
N ILE A 264 1.88 -11.15 17.77
CA ILE A 264 3.33 -11.03 17.91
C ILE A 264 3.76 -9.56 17.76
N LEU A 265 3.22 -8.83 16.79
CA LEU A 265 3.50 -7.40 16.60
C LEU A 265 2.97 -6.55 17.77
N ILE A 266 1.77 -6.83 18.25
CA ILE A 266 1.20 -6.15 19.44
C ILE A 266 2.12 -6.40 20.64
N SER A 267 2.50 -7.65 20.87
CA SER A 267 3.43 -8.02 21.95
C SER A 267 4.76 -7.31 21.80
N ALA A 268 5.29 -7.22 20.58
CA ALA A 268 6.53 -6.51 20.30
C ALA A 268 6.45 -5.02 20.70
N ILE A 269 5.33 -4.36 20.39
CA ILE A 269 5.12 -2.94 20.72
C ILE A 269 4.95 -2.77 22.23
N GLU A 270 4.05 -3.51 22.87
CA GLU A 270 3.72 -3.36 24.29
C GLU A 270 4.88 -3.77 25.21
N LEU A 271 5.59 -4.84 24.87
CA LEU A 271 6.76 -5.28 25.63
C LEU A 271 7.92 -4.31 25.45
N THR A 272 8.13 -3.75 24.26
CA THR A 272 9.16 -2.70 24.05
C THR A 272 8.85 -1.48 24.93
N ILE A 273 7.60 -1.02 24.99
CA ILE A 273 7.21 0.10 25.86
C ILE A 273 7.45 -0.22 27.34
N THR A 274 7.07 -1.42 27.76
CA THR A 274 7.22 -1.88 29.14
C THR A 274 8.69 -2.04 29.53
N TRP A 275 9.51 -2.69 28.71
CA TRP A 275 10.92 -2.95 28.99
C TRP A 275 11.77 -1.68 29.00
N ASN A 276 11.39 -0.65 28.23
CA ASN A 276 12.07 0.65 28.23
C ASN A 276 11.49 1.63 29.26
N ASN A 277 10.51 1.22 30.08
CA ASN A 277 9.82 2.09 31.05
C ASN A 277 9.36 3.42 30.44
N ILE A 278 8.78 3.36 29.24
CA ILE A 278 8.35 4.57 28.53
C ILE A 278 7.12 5.17 29.22
N SER A 279 7.28 6.38 29.72
CA SER A 279 6.24 7.15 30.41
C SER A 279 5.45 8.04 29.44
N ASN A 280 4.29 8.53 29.87
CA ASN A 280 3.43 9.47 29.12
C ASN A 280 2.87 8.95 27.77
N VAL A 281 2.81 7.63 27.58
CA VAL A 281 2.29 7.01 26.33
C VAL A 281 1.04 6.15 26.54
N ASN A 282 0.63 5.95 27.79
CA ASN A 282 -0.50 5.10 28.18
C ASN A 282 -1.81 5.88 28.43
N ALA A 283 -1.83 7.19 28.13
CA ALA A 283 -3.01 8.03 28.27
C ALA A 283 -3.42 8.59 26.90
N ALA A 284 -4.68 8.39 26.53
CA ALA A 284 -5.25 8.92 25.28
C ALA A 284 -5.97 10.26 25.54
N THR A 285 -5.22 11.28 25.94
CA THR A 285 -5.76 12.59 26.36
C THR A 285 -5.73 13.64 25.25
N THR A 286 -4.93 13.46 24.21
CA THR A 286 -4.79 14.44 23.12
C THR A 286 -5.74 14.11 21.95
N PRO A 287 -6.24 15.12 21.21
CA PRO A 287 -7.05 14.89 20.01
C PRO A 287 -6.32 14.04 18.96
N ALA A 288 -5.00 14.20 18.84
CA ALA A 288 -4.15 13.41 17.94
C ALA A 288 -4.19 11.90 18.23
N GLN A 289 -4.47 11.50 19.48
CA GLN A 289 -4.65 10.10 19.86
C GLN A 289 -6.12 9.67 19.83
N LEU A 290 -7.03 10.55 20.24
CA LEU A 290 -8.45 10.24 20.33
C LEU A 290 -9.08 10.02 18.95
N ILE A 291 -8.69 10.81 17.94
CA ILE A 291 -9.21 10.67 16.57
C ILE A 291 -8.89 9.28 15.99
N PRO A 292 -7.62 8.82 15.96
CA PRO A 292 -7.30 7.47 15.52
C PRO A 292 -8.08 6.40 16.28
N LEU A 293 -8.18 6.54 17.62
CA LEU A 293 -8.88 5.57 18.46
C LEU A 293 -10.36 5.44 18.09
N LEU A 294 -11.07 6.57 17.97
CA LEU A 294 -12.49 6.59 17.61
C LEU A 294 -12.72 6.05 16.21
N VAL A 295 -11.85 6.39 15.26
CA VAL A 295 -11.90 5.89 13.90
C VAL A 295 -11.70 4.38 13.88
N GLY A 296 -10.65 3.87 14.52
CA GLY A 296 -10.38 2.43 14.61
C GLY A 296 -11.53 1.66 15.27
N ALA A 297 -12.08 2.19 16.37
CA ALA A 297 -13.23 1.61 17.06
C ALA A 297 -14.50 1.60 16.20
N SER A 298 -14.74 2.68 15.44
CA SER A 298 -15.88 2.77 14.52
C SER A 298 -15.78 1.73 13.42
N PHE A 299 -14.60 1.56 12.80
CA PHE A 299 -14.39 0.54 11.78
C PHE A 299 -14.53 -0.87 12.31
N MET A 300 -14.05 -1.14 13.52
CA MET A 300 -14.25 -2.45 14.15
C MET A 300 -15.71 -2.72 14.46
N THR A 301 -16.46 -1.70 14.91
CA THR A 301 -17.90 -1.81 15.12
C THR A 301 -18.62 -2.14 13.82
N LEU A 302 -18.27 -1.47 12.71
CA LEU A 302 -18.82 -1.78 11.38
C LEU A 302 -18.52 -3.23 10.95
N VAL A 303 -17.30 -3.71 11.19
CA VAL A 303 -16.93 -5.11 10.91
C VAL A 303 -17.77 -6.08 11.73
N VAL A 304 -17.95 -5.82 13.03
CA VAL A 304 -18.76 -6.68 13.91
C VAL A 304 -20.23 -6.68 13.48
N ILE A 305 -20.81 -5.52 13.17
CA ILE A 305 -22.20 -5.43 12.68
C ILE A 305 -22.38 -6.25 11.41
N GLN A 306 -21.48 -6.08 10.42
CA GLN A 306 -21.55 -6.82 9.16
C GLN A 306 -21.36 -8.33 9.36
N LEU A 307 -20.48 -8.73 10.28
CA LEU A 307 -20.30 -10.13 10.64
C LEU A 307 -21.59 -10.73 11.25
N CYS A 308 -22.25 -10.00 12.15
CA CYS A 308 -23.53 -10.42 12.74
C CYS A 308 -24.65 -10.53 11.71
N LEU A 309 -24.75 -9.56 10.79
CA LEU A 309 -25.75 -9.59 9.72
C LEU A 309 -25.55 -10.79 8.78
N CYS A 310 -24.30 -11.06 8.38
CA CYS A 310 -24.01 -12.24 7.55
C CYS A 310 -24.26 -13.57 8.28
N GLY A 311 -24.11 -13.61 9.60
CA GLY A 311 -24.40 -14.79 10.41
C GLY A 311 -25.91 -15.07 10.55
N ALA A 312 -26.75 -14.04 10.54
CA ALA A 312 -28.20 -14.17 10.69
C ALA A 312 -28.86 -14.84 9.47
N ASP A 313 -28.38 -14.54 8.26
CA ASP A 313 -28.97 -15.08 7.02
C ASP A 313 -28.69 -16.58 6.81
N GLY A 314 -27.60 -17.12 7.39
CA GLY A 314 -27.21 -18.52 7.25
C GLY A 314 -27.99 -19.52 8.10
N GLY A 315 -28.89 -19.06 8.97
CA GLY A 315 -29.61 -19.90 9.94
C GLY A 315 -31.01 -20.37 9.51
N SER A 316 -31.49 -19.97 8.33
CA SER A 316 -32.90 -20.21 7.91
C SER A 316 -33.08 -21.16 6.72
N GLU A 317 -32.03 -21.83 6.23
CA GLU A 317 -32.18 -22.93 5.25
C GLU A 317 -32.22 -24.27 6.00
N THR A 318 -33.38 -24.56 6.61
CA THR A 318 -33.76 -25.91 6.99
C THR A 318 -34.52 -26.55 5.83
N ASP A 319 -33.89 -27.55 5.21
CA ASP A 319 -34.50 -28.79 4.70
C ASP A 319 -35.78 -28.72 3.86
N ASP A 320 -35.73 -28.18 2.63
CA ASP A 320 -36.75 -28.48 1.61
C ASP A 320 -36.20 -28.56 0.16
N GLU A 321 -34.93 -28.95 0.00
CA GLU A 321 -34.30 -29.21 -1.32
C GLU A 321 -34.54 -30.67 -1.77
N SER A 322 -35.79 -31.16 -1.73
CA SER A 322 -36.18 -32.47 -2.31
C SER A 322 -37.12 -32.34 -3.51
N THR A 323 -37.60 -31.15 -3.88
CA THR A 323 -38.65 -31.03 -4.91
C THR A 323 -38.48 -29.84 -5.87
N ARG A 324 -37.26 -29.50 -6.27
CA ARG A 324 -37.05 -28.56 -7.40
C ARG A 324 -36.53 -29.30 -8.63
N ARG A 325 -37.48 -29.92 -9.34
CA ARG A 325 -37.33 -30.15 -10.78
C ARG A 325 -37.13 -28.77 -11.45
N PRO A 326 -36.19 -28.62 -12.39
CA PRO A 326 -36.04 -27.38 -13.13
C PRO A 326 -37.33 -27.15 -13.93
N VAL A 327 -38.13 -26.16 -13.53
CA VAL A 327 -39.18 -25.62 -14.40
C VAL A 327 -38.44 -24.93 -15.54
N LEU A 328 -38.42 -25.62 -16.69
CA LEU A 328 -38.04 -25.06 -17.97
C LEU A 328 -38.97 -23.86 -18.23
N ILE A 329 -38.51 -22.65 -17.95
CA ILE A 329 -39.19 -21.43 -18.36
C ILE A 329 -39.07 -21.39 -19.88
N THR A 330 -40.09 -21.89 -20.56
CA THR A 330 -40.28 -21.74 -22.00
C THR A 330 -40.48 -20.24 -22.27
N LEU A 331 -39.39 -19.54 -22.59
CA LEU A 331 -39.48 -18.18 -23.12
C LEU A 331 -40.35 -18.20 -24.38
N PRO A 332 -41.26 -17.23 -24.57
CA PRO A 332 -41.99 -17.07 -25.82
C PRO A 332 -40.99 -16.96 -26.96
N GLN A 333 -41.12 -17.83 -27.96
CA GLN A 333 -40.30 -17.72 -29.17
C GLN A 333 -40.54 -16.34 -29.80
N PRO A 334 -39.49 -15.58 -30.15
CA PRO A 334 -39.65 -14.39 -30.95
C PRO A 334 -40.26 -14.77 -32.32
N PRO A 335 -41.13 -13.93 -32.89
CA PRO A 335 -41.73 -14.17 -34.19
C PRO A 335 -40.63 -14.38 -35.24
N SER A 336 -40.75 -15.46 -35.99
CA SER A 336 -39.87 -15.82 -37.10
C SER A 336 -39.71 -14.64 -38.08
N PRO A 337 -38.48 -14.31 -38.51
CA PRO A 337 -38.26 -13.26 -39.49
C PRO A 337 -38.98 -13.60 -40.81
N PRO A 338 -39.49 -12.58 -41.54
CA PRO A 338 -40.15 -12.79 -42.83
C PRO A 338 -39.17 -13.45 -43.82
N LEU A 339 -39.71 -14.42 -44.55
CA LEU A 339 -38.99 -15.16 -45.60
C LEU A 339 -38.35 -14.19 -46.60
N PRO A 340 -37.09 -14.43 -47.03
CA PRO A 340 -36.46 -13.63 -48.05
C PRO A 340 -37.19 -13.80 -49.39
N VAL A 341 -37.57 -12.66 -49.97
CA VAL A 341 -38.10 -12.54 -51.33
C VAL A 341 -37.14 -13.22 -52.32
N PRO A 342 -37.63 -14.00 -53.31
CA PRO A 342 -36.79 -14.65 -54.29
C PRO A 342 -36.00 -13.60 -55.07
N ARG A 343 -34.67 -13.61 -54.96
CA ARG A 343 -33.81 -12.82 -55.83
C ARG A 343 -33.91 -13.37 -57.24
N GLY A 344 -34.49 -12.55 -58.10
CA GLY A 344 -34.53 -12.76 -59.54
C GLY A 344 -33.15 -13.02 -60.13
N VAL A 345 -33.17 -13.92 -61.10
CA VAL A 345 -32.07 -14.31 -61.99
C VAL A 345 -31.46 -13.06 -62.63
N TYR A 346 -30.20 -12.76 -62.28
CA TYR A 346 -29.41 -11.79 -63.05
C TYR A 346 -28.85 -12.50 -64.28
N ILE A 347 -29.46 -12.22 -65.44
CA ILE A 347 -28.89 -12.53 -66.76
C ILE A 347 -27.76 -11.53 -67.00
N ARG A 348 -26.54 -12.05 -67.14
CA ARG A 348 -25.34 -11.29 -67.48
C ARG A 348 -25.29 -11.11 -68.99
N ALA A 349 -25.66 -9.93 -69.49
CA ALA A 349 -25.43 -9.54 -70.88
C ALA A 349 -24.17 -8.67 -70.98
N TYR A 350 -23.27 -9.04 -71.90
CA TYR A 350 -22.09 -8.29 -72.31
C TYR A 350 -22.39 -7.56 -73.63
N SER A 351 -22.24 -6.23 -73.65
CA SER A 351 -21.83 -5.38 -74.79
C SER A 351 -21.56 -3.99 -74.19
N GLY A 352 -20.49 -3.23 -74.44
CA GLY A 352 -19.58 -3.12 -75.57
C GLY A 352 -19.79 -1.73 -76.19
N SER A 353 -18.78 -0.84 -76.09
CA SER A 353 -18.61 0.47 -76.79
C SER A 353 -19.73 1.51 -76.56
N GLU A 354 -19.57 2.85 -76.59
CA GLU A 354 -18.50 3.83 -76.80
C GLU A 354 -19.13 5.22 -76.52
N GLU A 355 -18.30 6.25 -76.26
CA GLU A 355 -18.63 7.71 -76.28
C GLU A 355 -19.65 8.22 -75.22
N GLY A 356 -19.57 9.40 -74.60
CA GLY A 356 -18.73 10.58 -74.73
C GLY A 356 -19.51 11.77 -74.12
N ILE A 357 -18.80 12.65 -73.39
CA ILE A 357 -19.11 14.08 -73.14
C ILE A 357 -20.26 14.46 -72.18
N ALA A 358 -19.92 15.43 -71.30
CA ALA A 358 -20.73 16.54 -70.77
C ALA A 358 -21.06 16.54 -69.27
N ASN A 359 -20.41 17.52 -68.60
CA ASN A 359 -20.80 18.26 -67.41
C ASN A 359 -22.30 18.24 -67.06
N PHE A 360 -22.63 18.13 -65.77
CA PHE A 360 -23.58 19.04 -65.11
C PHE A 360 -23.50 18.85 -63.57
N ALA A 361 -23.04 19.88 -62.87
CA ALA A 361 -23.34 20.09 -61.46
C ALA A 361 -24.81 20.51 -61.33
N PRO A 362 -25.45 20.32 -60.16
CA PRO A 362 -25.81 21.53 -59.44
C PRO A 362 -25.82 21.44 -57.90
N HIS A 363 -25.57 22.61 -57.33
CA HIS A 363 -26.24 23.21 -56.17
C HIS A 363 -26.33 22.44 -54.85
N TYR A 364 -25.57 22.95 -53.86
CA TYR A 364 -26.16 23.28 -52.57
C TYR A 364 -25.84 24.75 -52.22
N SER A 365 -26.91 25.52 -52.05
CA SER A 365 -26.95 26.94 -51.72
C SER A 365 -27.77 27.13 -50.44
N GLY A 366 -27.31 28.04 -49.58
CA GLY A 366 -28.03 28.55 -48.39
C GLY A 366 -27.09 28.60 -47.18
N ALA A 367 -26.39 29.69 -46.87
CA ALA A 367 -26.86 30.97 -46.26
C ALA A 367 -27.52 30.74 -44.88
N SER A 368 -27.26 31.48 -43.80
CA SER A 368 -26.67 32.80 -43.51
C SER A 368 -26.19 32.80 -42.04
N ASN A 369 -25.08 33.41 -41.61
CA ASN A 369 -24.66 34.82 -41.53
C ASN A 369 -25.32 35.68 -40.43
N GLY A 370 -24.46 36.31 -39.62
CA GLY A 370 -24.70 37.47 -38.73
C GLY A 370 -23.98 37.31 -37.39
N GLY A 371 -23.00 38.09 -36.96
CA GLY A 371 -22.38 39.31 -37.46
C GLY A 371 -21.88 40.14 -36.25
N SER A 372 -20.60 40.55 -36.33
CA SER A 372 -19.86 41.73 -35.77
C SER A 372 -20.35 42.46 -34.49
N THR A 373 -19.50 42.99 -33.59
CA THR A 373 -18.46 44.04 -33.74
C THR A 373 -17.59 44.08 -32.46
N ALA A 374 -16.25 44.10 -32.50
CA ALA A 374 -15.33 45.22 -32.71
C ALA A 374 -15.35 46.32 -31.63
N SER A 375 -14.26 46.45 -30.87
CA SER A 375 -13.69 47.76 -30.48
C SER A 375 -12.19 47.66 -30.17
N ASN A 376 -11.42 48.40 -30.97
CA ASN A 376 -10.00 48.68 -30.84
C ASN A 376 -9.69 49.61 -29.66
N GLY A 377 -8.46 49.57 -29.14
CA GLY A 377 -7.82 50.76 -28.55
C GLY A 377 -6.49 50.49 -27.84
N PRO A 378 -5.47 51.40 -27.92
CA PRO A 378 -4.06 51.02 -28.04
C PRO A 378 -3.10 51.67 -27.01
N GLY A 379 -1.81 51.32 -27.08
CA GLY A 379 -0.67 52.13 -26.60
C GLY A 379 0.31 51.36 -25.72
N LYS A 380 1.52 51.01 -26.22
CA LYS A 380 2.80 51.75 -26.06
C LYS A 380 3.21 51.87 -24.57
N SER A 381 4.40 51.46 -24.10
CA SER A 381 5.73 51.55 -24.70
C SER A 381 6.77 50.83 -23.80
N ALA A 382 7.82 50.28 -24.43
CA ALA A 382 9.13 49.94 -23.84
C ALA A 382 9.84 51.23 -23.29
N PRO A 383 11.01 51.23 -22.59
CA PRO A 383 12.14 50.33 -22.81
C PRO A 383 13.05 49.97 -21.60
N SER A 384 14.10 49.21 -21.97
CA SER A 384 15.49 49.20 -21.47
C SER A 384 15.88 48.43 -20.20
N SER A 385 16.74 47.43 -20.44
CA SER A 385 17.72 46.80 -19.55
C SER A 385 18.67 47.80 -18.87
N PRO A 386 19.45 47.37 -17.86
CA PRO A 386 20.75 46.74 -18.16
C PRO A 386 21.12 45.51 -17.30
N GLU A 387 21.72 44.54 -17.98
CA GLU A 387 23.00 43.89 -17.69
C GLU A 387 23.62 44.03 -16.27
N ILE A 388 23.75 42.90 -15.55
CA ILE A 388 24.83 42.66 -14.57
C ILE A 388 25.34 41.21 -14.72
N GLN A 389 26.66 41.13 -14.89
CA GLN A 389 27.51 39.95 -15.00
C GLN A 389 27.85 39.31 -13.64
N ALA A 390 28.42 38.10 -13.73
CA ALA A 390 29.30 37.42 -12.77
C ALA A 390 28.58 36.65 -11.64
N SER A 391 28.99 35.45 -11.21
CA SER A 391 30.29 34.77 -11.32
C SER A 391 30.13 33.27 -10.96
N SER A 392 30.93 32.42 -11.62
CA SER A 392 31.14 31.01 -11.26
C SER A 392 32.02 30.86 -10.01
N PRO A 393 31.80 29.86 -9.14
CA PRO A 393 32.79 29.46 -8.16
C PRO A 393 33.81 28.50 -8.80
N ARG A 394 35.07 28.94 -8.85
CA ARG A 394 36.26 28.16 -9.20
C ARG A 394 36.75 27.46 -7.93
N ILE A 395 36.69 26.12 -7.92
CA ILE A 395 37.29 25.29 -6.86
C ILE A 395 38.82 25.35 -7.02
N VAL A 396 39.48 25.96 -6.05
CA VAL A 396 40.94 25.97 -5.91
C VAL A 396 41.34 24.75 -5.08
N ARG A 397 42.08 23.83 -5.70
CA ARG A 397 42.86 22.81 -5.00
C ARG A 397 44.04 23.52 -4.33
N VAL A 398 44.11 23.47 -3.01
CA VAL A 398 45.30 23.79 -2.24
C VAL A 398 45.83 22.48 -1.67
N SER A 399 47.01 22.08 -2.13
CA SER A 399 47.94 21.20 -1.41
C SER A 399 49.14 22.05 -1.00
N PRO A 400 49.63 21.88 0.23
CA PRO A 400 51.07 21.84 0.43
C PRO A 400 51.48 20.63 1.29
N GLU A 401 52.39 19.86 0.71
CA GLU A 401 53.67 19.34 1.20
C GLU A 401 53.93 18.86 2.66
N PRO A 402 54.95 18.00 2.83
CA PRO A 402 55.21 17.21 4.03
C PRO A 402 56.13 17.93 5.02
N GLU A 403 56.00 17.60 6.31
CA GLU A 403 57.11 17.75 7.26
C GLU A 403 57.61 16.37 7.68
N ALA A 404 58.88 16.14 7.35
CA ALA A 404 59.73 15.13 7.93
C ALA A 404 60.51 15.78 9.10
N GLY A 405 60.73 15.03 10.17
CA GLY A 405 61.92 15.16 11.01
C GLY A 405 61.74 15.73 12.41
N SER A 406 61.59 14.83 13.39
CA SER A 406 62.35 14.77 14.66
C SER A 406 62.15 13.41 15.30
#